data_AF-A0A924BDY5-F1
#
_entry.id   AF-A0A924BDY5-F1
#
_cell.length_a   1.000
_cell.length_b   1.000
_cell.length_c   1.000
_cell.angle_alpha   90.00
_cell.angle_beta   90.00
_cell.angle_gamma   90.00
#
_symmetry.space_group_name_H-M   'P 1'
#
loop_
_entity.id
_entity.type
_entity.pdbx_description
1 polymer ?
#
loop_
_entity_poly.entity_id
_entity_poly.type
_entity_poly.pdbx_seq_one_letter_code
_entity_poly.pdbx_strand_id
1 'polypeptide(L)'
;MLDAPYHPPQQRSRGRGYASFGQRGGVVRLVDLHQAGSAKVMFPRVYGAVPEVVFLNTSGGLTGDDDIAFRLELGTGCRALATTQTAERAYASTGATARMAVSALVGDGGRLDWLPQETLLYQHSHLTRRTEIDLDGDAACVLAEVVVLGRAAIGEVVTDARLTDHRMIRRMGRPVWAETLHLTPDVLVAASPALLDGATCFAVAWLVGQGAEVAVVPLR
;
A
#
# COMPACT_ATOMS: atom_id res chain seq x y z
N MET A 1 37.72 6.31 30.88
CA MET A 1 36.27 6.56 30.73
C MET A 1 36.01 7.33 29.45
N LEU A 2 36.48 6.78 28.34
CA LEU A 2 36.35 7.23 26.95
C LEU A 2 36.44 5.91 26.20
N ASP A 3 35.36 5.47 25.54
CA ASP A 3 35.29 4.35 24.57
C ASP A 3 33.84 3.83 24.39
N ALA A 4 32.80 4.62 24.67
CA ALA A 4 31.48 4.29 24.13
C ALA A 4 31.50 4.66 22.64
N PRO A 5 31.33 3.70 21.70
CA PRO A 5 31.31 4.01 20.28
C PRO A 5 30.20 5.01 19.98
N TYR A 6 30.55 6.13 19.35
CA TYR A 6 29.58 7.08 18.84
C TYR A 6 28.86 6.45 17.65
N HIS A 7 27.57 6.17 17.82
CA HIS A 7 26.70 5.75 16.72
C HIS A 7 26.00 7.00 16.18
N PRO A 8 26.39 7.53 15.01
CA PRO A 8 25.66 8.65 14.42
C PRO A 8 24.20 8.22 14.19
N PRO A 9 23.24 9.14 14.42
CA PRO A 9 21.84 8.84 14.13
C PRO A 9 21.74 8.46 12.65
N GLN A 10 21.18 7.29 12.39
CA GLN A 10 21.01 6.82 11.03
C GLN A 10 19.99 7.72 10.30
N GLN A 11 20.27 8.06 9.05
CA GLN A 11 19.34 8.85 8.25
C GLN A 11 18.07 8.05 7.99
N ARG A 12 16.90 8.66 8.25
CA ARG A 12 15.58 8.04 8.05
C ARG A 12 14.79 8.76 6.98
N SER A 13 14.13 7.98 6.14
CA SER A 13 13.20 8.44 5.13
C SER A 13 11.87 8.80 5.80
N ARG A 14 11.48 10.07 5.65
CA ARG A 14 10.14 10.57 6.02
C ARG A 14 9.51 11.15 4.78
N GLY A 15 8.24 10.81 4.52
CA GLY A 15 7.57 11.24 3.31
C GLY A 15 6.06 11.35 3.48
N ARG A 16 5.47 12.43 2.94
CA ARG A 16 4.02 12.63 2.89
C ARG A 16 3.61 12.99 1.47
N GLY A 17 2.76 12.18 0.85
CA GLY A 17 2.14 12.49 -0.44
C GLY A 17 0.64 12.59 -0.27
N TYR A 18 0.04 13.62 -0.84
CA TYR A 18 -1.39 13.86 -0.79
C TYR A 18 -1.87 14.45 -2.11
N ALA A 19 -3.00 13.96 -2.60
CA ALA A 19 -3.71 14.55 -3.72
C ALA A 19 -5.22 14.49 -3.48
N SER A 20 -5.94 15.49 -3.96
CA SER A 20 -7.41 15.46 -4.01
C SER A 20 -7.92 15.78 -5.40
N PHE A 21 -9.05 15.18 -5.76
CA PHE A 21 -9.70 15.35 -7.05
C PHE A 21 -11.17 15.74 -6.89
N GLY A 22 -11.65 16.56 -7.81
CA GLY A 22 -13.03 17.02 -7.86
C GLY A 22 -13.57 17.08 -9.28
N GLN A 23 -14.90 17.05 -9.41
CA GLN A 23 -15.58 17.23 -10.69
C GLN A 23 -15.62 18.72 -11.07
N ARG A 24 -15.16 19.06 -12.27
CA ARG A 24 -15.29 20.41 -12.85
C ARG A 24 -15.66 20.32 -14.32
N GLY A 25 -16.88 20.76 -14.66
CA GLY A 25 -17.40 20.69 -16.03
C GLY A 25 -17.53 19.25 -16.54
N GLY A 26 -17.90 18.31 -15.66
CA GLY A 26 -18.03 16.88 -15.99
C GLY A 26 -16.69 16.12 -16.14
N VAL A 27 -15.57 16.76 -15.80
CA VAL A 27 -14.24 16.15 -15.86
C VAL A 27 -13.61 16.14 -14.47
N VAL A 28 -12.97 15.02 -14.11
CA VAL A 28 -12.19 14.88 -12.88
C VAL A 28 -10.91 15.72 -13.00
N ARG A 29 -10.66 16.60 -12.03
CA ARG A 29 -9.50 17.51 -12.00
C ARG A 29 -8.82 17.46 -10.64
N LEU A 30 -7.51 17.60 -10.62
CA LEU A 30 -6.72 17.81 -9.41
C LEU A 30 -7.20 19.10 -8.72
N VAL A 31 -7.50 19.02 -7.43
CA VAL A 31 -7.95 20.12 -6.58
C VAL A 31 -6.83 20.59 -5.67
N ASP A 32 -6.15 19.65 -5.00
CA ASP A 32 -5.03 19.94 -4.10
C ASP A 32 -3.94 18.87 -4.23
N LEU A 33 -2.70 19.27 -3.95
CA LEU A 33 -1.50 18.45 -4.04
C LEU A 33 -0.49 18.89 -2.99
N HIS A 34 -0.12 17.97 -2.10
CA HIS A 34 0.94 18.19 -1.14
C HIS A 34 1.96 17.05 -1.19
N GLN A 35 3.24 17.40 -1.19
CA GLN A 35 4.34 16.45 -1.24
C GLN A 35 5.49 16.94 -0.36
N ALA A 36 5.97 16.08 0.53
CA ALA A 36 7.09 16.38 1.42
C ALA A 36 8.03 15.18 1.55
N GLY A 37 9.31 15.48 1.73
CA GLY A 37 10.37 14.47 1.86
C GLY A 37 10.47 13.57 0.63
N SER A 38 10.62 12.27 0.87
CA SER A 38 10.81 11.22 -0.15
C SER A 38 9.50 10.79 -0.84
N ALA A 39 8.34 11.22 -0.35
CA ALA A 39 7.08 10.92 -1.01
C ALA A 39 6.86 11.85 -2.21
N LYS A 40 6.47 11.26 -3.35
CA LYS A 40 6.03 11.96 -4.55
C LYS A 40 4.70 11.42 -5.06
N VAL A 41 3.95 12.28 -5.74
CA VAL A 41 2.69 11.95 -6.42
C VAL A 41 2.77 12.50 -7.84
N MET A 42 2.64 11.61 -8.82
CA MET A 42 2.78 11.90 -10.24
C MET A 42 1.48 11.61 -10.97
N PHE A 43 1.19 12.42 -12.00
CA PHE A 43 -0.02 12.31 -12.80
C PHE A 43 0.38 12.18 -14.28
N PRO A 44 0.61 10.95 -14.78
CA PRO A 44 0.92 10.76 -16.19
C PRO A 44 -0.24 11.22 -17.08
N ARG A 45 0.09 11.64 -18.30
CA ARG A 45 -0.94 11.92 -19.31
C ARG A 45 -1.50 10.59 -19.80
N VAL A 46 -2.78 10.38 -19.54
CA VAL A 46 -3.53 9.21 -19.98
C VAL A 46 -4.53 9.61 -21.07
N TYR A 47 -4.82 8.69 -21.98
CA TYR A 47 -5.78 8.91 -23.07
C TYR A 47 -7.25 8.70 -22.63
N GLY A 48 -7.48 8.14 -21.44
CA GLY A 48 -8.82 7.90 -20.88
C GLY A 48 -9.34 9.05 -20.01
N ALA A 49 -10.61 8.97 -19.63
CA ALA A 49 -11.28 9.95 -18.77
C ALA A 49 -10.97 9.78 -17.27
N VAL A 50 -10.43 8.62 -16.88
CA VAL A 50 -10.05 8.31 -15.49
C VAL A 50 -8.58 8.68 -15.31
N PRO A 51 -8.23 9.64 -14.43
CA PRO A 51 -6.84 9.96 -14.14
C PRO A 51 -6.13 8.80 -13.44
N GLU A 52 -4.83 8.69 -13.73
CA GLU A 52 -3.91 7.82 -13.00
C GLU A 52 -3.12 8.66 -11.97
N VAL A 53 -3.08 8.16 -10.75
CA VAL A 53 -2.33 8.72 -9.62
C VAL A 53 -1.21 7.75 -9.28
N VAL A 54 0.03 8.14 -9.55
CA VAL A 54 1.20 7.30 -9.31
C VAL A 54 1.94 7.80 -8.08
N PHE A 55 1.88 7.04 -6.99
CA PHE A 55 2.65 7.30 -5.78
C PHE A 55 4.07 6.75 -5.91
N LEU A 56 5.03 7.48 -5.34
CA LEU A 56 6.44 7.12 -5.42
C LEU A 56 7.14 7.42 -4.10
N ASN A 57 7.89 6.44 -3.60
CA ASN A 57 8.90 6.62 -2.57
C ASN A 57 10.28 6.78 -3.22
N THR A 58 10.86 7.97 -3.18
CA THR A 58 12.15 8.27 -3.82
C THR A 58 13.36 7.77 -3.03
N SER A 59 13.18 7.19 -1.82
CA SER A 59 14.29 6.52 -1.11
C SER A 59 14.60 5.13 -1.67
N GLY A 60 13.77 4.59 -2.57
CA GLY A 60 14.00 3.27 -3.19
C GLY A 60 13.70 2.09 -2.29
N GLY A 61 12.99 2.33 -1.19
CA GLY A 61 12.49 1.36 -0.21
C GLY A 61 12.52 1.93 1.21
N LEU A 62 12.28 1.05 2.18
CA LEU A 62 12.12 1.35 3.60
C LEU A 62 13.08 0.50 4.44
N THR A 63 13.77 1.10 5.39
CA THR A 63 14.47 0.40 6.48
C THR A 63 13.93 0.87 7.84
N GLY A 64 14.42 0.29 8.94
CA GLY A 64 13.89 0.54 10.28
C GLY A 64 13.76 2.04 10.60
N ASP A 65 12.63 2.42 11.23
CA ASP A 65 12.19 3.79 11.54
C ASP A 65 11.83 4.71 10.35
N ASP A 66 11.91 4.24 9.11
CA ASP A 66 11.35 4.99 7.98
C ASP A 66 9.82 5.09 8.10
N ASP A 67 9.25 6.18 7.57
CA ASP A 67 7.82 6.47 7.69
C ASP A 67 7.32 7.27 6.48
N ILE A 68 6.59 6.58 5.63
CA ILE A 68 5.98 7.13 4.42
C ILE A 68 4.46 7.03 4.55
N ALA A 69 3.77 8.09 4.14
CA ALA A 69 2.32 8.08 4.06
C ALA A 69 1.82 8.69 2.74
N PHE A 70 0.86 8.03 2.12
CA PHE A 70 0.13 8.49 0.95
C PHE A 70 -1.35 8.67 1.29
N ARG A 71 -1.94 9.78 0.84
CA ARG A 71 -3.36 10.07 0.99
C ARG A 71 -3.98 10.48 -0.34
N LEU A 72 -5.15 9.94 -0.64
CA LEU A 72 -5.91 10.29 -1.83
C LEU A 72 -7.34 10.65 -1.45
N GLU A 73 -7.87 11.76 -1.98
CA GLU A 73 -9.28 12.11 -1.81
C GLU A 73 -9.95 12.27 -3.17
N LEU A 74 -11.05 11.56 -3.36
CA LEU A 74 -11.90 11.66 -4.53
C LEU A 74 -13.22 12.29 -4.10
N GLY A 75 -13.55 13.47 -4.61
CA GLY A 75 -14.87 14.08 -4.39
C GLY A 75 -16.01 13.27 -5.02
N THR A 76 -17.25 13.70 -4.79
CA THR A 76 -18.45 13.06 -5.34
C THR A 76 -18.33 12.80 -6.84
N GLY A 77 -18.65 11.56 -7.25
CA GLY A 77 -18.63 11.11 -8.64
C GLY A 77 -17.24 11.05 -9.27
N CYS A 78 -16.15 11.27 -8.51
CA CYS A 78 -14.80 11.19 -9.04
C CYS A 78 -14.34 9.74 -9.15
N ARG A 79 -13.64 9.45 -10.24
CA ARG A 79 -13.00 8.15 -10.47
C ARG A 79 -11.50 8.36 -10.63
N ALA A 80 -10.68 7.49 -10.05
CA ALA A 80 -9.24 7.48 -10.27
C ALA A 80 -8.69 6.05 -10.17
N LEU A 81 -7.66 5.78 -10.98
CA LEU A 81 -6.77 4.66 -10.74
C LEU A 81 -5.59 5.18 -9.94
N ALA A 82 -5.24 4.48 -8.87
CA ALA A 82 -4.09 4.82 -8.05
C ALA A 82 -3.15 3.62 -7.96
N THR A 83 -1.86 3.87 -8.18
CA THR A 83 -0.82 2.83 -8.22
C THR A 83 0.48 3.38 -7.63
N THR A 84 1.50 2.54 -7.54
CA THR A 84 2.87 2.94 -7.23
C THR A 84 3.74 2.76 -8.48
N GLN A 85 4.79 3.58 -8.65
CA GLN A 85 5.65 3.46 -9.83
C GLN A 85 6.47 2.16 -9.82
N THR A 86 6.89 1.73 -8.63
CA THR A 86 7.80 0.60 -8.44
C THR A 86 7.37 -0.21 -7.25
N ALA A 87 7.85 -1.44 -7.18
CA ALA A 87 7.73 -2.27 -6.00
C ALA A 87 8.26 -1.52 -4.76
N GLU A 88 7.52 -1.58 -3.67
CA GLU A 88 8.00 -1.11 -2.36
C GLU A 88 8.95 -2.17 -1.80
N ARG A 89 10.08 -1.77 -1.24
CA ARG A 89 11.12 -2.70 -0.78
C ARG A 89 11.34 -2.53 0.71
N ALA A 90 11.02 -3.55 1.49
CA ALA A 90 11.38 -3.58 2.91
C ALA A 90 12.79 -4.17 3.06
N TYR A 91 13.77 -3.30 3.34
CA TYR A 91 15.15 -3.69 3.61
C TYR A 91 15.31 -4.26 5.02
N ALA A 92 16.45 -4.90 5.25
CA ALA A 92 16.86 -5.35 6.57
C ALA A 92 16.79 -4.20 7.59
N SER A 93 16.33 -4.53 8.79
CA SER A 93 16.30 -3.63 9.94
C SER A 93 17.18 -4.17 11.06
N THR A 94 17.78 -3.29 11.83
CA THR A 94 18.52 -3.63 13.06
C THR A 94 17.63 -3.69 14.30
N GLY A 95 16.30 -3.76 14.11
CA GLY A 95 15.31 -3.96 15.16
C GLY A 95 14.08 -3.05 15.04
N ALA A 96 14.28 -1.82 14.59
CA ALA A 96 13.21 -0.84 14.45
C ALA A 96 12.24 -1.16 13.29
N THR A 97 10.98 -0.75 13.42
CA THR A 97 9.96 -1.03 12.41
C THR A 97 9.84 0.14 11.42
N ALA A 98 9.86 -0.15 10.13
CA ALA A 98 9.49 0.81 9.10
C ALA A 98 7.96 0.92 9.01
N ARG A 99 7.44 2.08 8.57
CA ARG A 99 5.99 2.34 8.46
C ARG A 99 5.61 2.83 7.07
N MET A 100 4.63 2.18 6.47
CA MET A 100 3.97 2.61 5.24
C MET A 100 2.47 2.75 5.49
N ALA A 101 1.92 3.94 5.25
CA ALA A 101 0.49 4.20 5.38
C ALA A 101 -0.11 4.67 4.06
N VAL A 102 -1.24 4.09 3.68
CA VAL A 102 -2.07 4.53 2.56
C VAL A 102 -3.46 4.79 3.12
N SER A 103 -4.00 5.99 2.86
CA SER A 103 -5.39 6.28 3.14
C SER A 103 -6.09 6.87 1.94
N ALA A 104 -7.35 6.50 1.73
CA ALA A 104 -8.16 7.09 0.69
C ALA A 104 -9.58 7.40 1.18
N LEU A 105 -10.12 8.53 0.74
CA LEU A 105 -11.54 8.86 0.86
C LEU A 105 -12.15 8.90 -0.54
N VAL A 106 -13.27 8.20 -0.71
CA VAL A 106 -14.01 8.16 -1.97
C VAL A 106 -15.43 8.65 -1.71
N GLY A 107 -15.71 9.86 -2.20
CA GLY A 107 -17.03 10.48 -2.11
C GLY A 107 -18.10 9.69 -2.87
N ASP A 108 -19.36 9.94 -2.50
CA ASP A 108 -20.56 9.32 -3.10
C ASP A 108 -20.52 9.28 -4.63
N GLY A 109 -20.95 8.18 -5.26
CA GLY A 109 -20.84 7.94 -6.71
C GLY A 109 -19.41 7.73 -7.23
N GLY A 110 -18.40 7.83 -6.37
CA GLY A 110 -16.99 7.76 -6.72
C GLY A 110 -16.47 6.34 -6.90
N ARG A 111 -15.28 6.22 -7.51
CA ARG A 111 -14.58 4.94 -7.63
C ARG A 111 -13.07 5.09 -7.51
N LEU A 112 -12.47 4.24 -6.69
CA LEU A 112 -11.02 4.10 -6.58
C LEU A 112 -10.58 2.71 -7.04
N ASP A 113 -9.71 2.62 -8.04
CA ASP A 113 -8.99 1.39 -8.34
C ASP A 113 -7.56 1.51 -7.76
N TRP A 114 -7.33 0.96 -6.56
CA TRP A 114 -6.03 0.90 -5.86
C TRP A 114 -5.27 -0.36 -6.26
N LEU A 115 -4.30 -0.18 -7.16
CA LEU A 115 -3.55 -1.25 -7.81
C LEU A 115 -2.04 -0.99 -7.73
N PRO A 116 -1.44 -0.93 -6.52
CA PRO A 116 0.00 -0.69 -6.36
C PRO A 116 0.82 -1.86 -6.94
N GLN A 117 2.10 -1.59 -7.22
CA GLN A 117 3.09 -2.65 -7.42
C GLN A 117 3.28 -3.45 -6.13
N GLU A 118 3.90 -4.62 -6.25
CA GLU A 118 4.15 -5.52 -5.14
C GLU A 118 5.01 -4.89 -4.01
N THR A 119 4.86 -5.41 -2.81
CA THR A 119 5.79 -5.17 -1.70
C THR A 119 6.76 -6.34 -1.60
N LEU A 120 8.05 -6.07 -1.73
CA LEU A 120 9.12 -7.05 -1.56
C LEU A 120 9.61 -7.03 -0.10
N LEU A 121 9.51 -8.15 0.60
CA LEU A 121 10.11 -8.32 1.93
C LEU A 121 11.47 -9.00 1.79
N TYR A 122 12.53 -8.32 2.20
CA TYR A 122 13.87 -8.92 2.22
C TYR A 122 14.16 -9.60 3.55
N GLN A 123 15.22 -10.41 3.57
CA GLN A 123 15.71 -11.03 4.80
C GLN A 123 16.02 -9.95 5.86
N HIS A 124 15.60 -10.22 7.10
CA HIS A 124 15.64 -9.36 8.29
C HIS A 124 14.84 -8.07 8.20
N SER A 125 13.88 -7.97 7.28
CA SER A 125 12.99 -6.80 7.19
C SER A 125 11.99 -6.74 8.35
N HIS A 126 11.61 -5.52 8.72
CA HIS A 126 10.59 -5.26 9.75
C HIS A 126 9.70 -4.09 9.30
N LEU A 127 8.49 -4.41 8.83
CA LEU A 127 7.56 -3.45 8.24
C LEU A 127 6.18 -3.53 8.91
N THR A 128 5.62 -2.36 9.22
CA THR A 128 4.19 -2.20 9.49
C THR A 128 3.56 -1.44 8.33
N ARG A 129 2.53 -2.02 7.72
CA ARG A 129 1.75 -1.41 6.66
C ARG A 129 0.32 -1.19 7.11
N ARG A 130 -0.27 -0.08 6.68
CA ARG A 130 -1.68 0.25 6.92
C ARG A 130 -2.31 0.79 5.65
N THR A 131 -3.34 0.13 5.14
CA THR A 131 -4.15 0.60 4.01
C THR A 131 -5.59 0.79 4.49
N GLU A 132 -6.10 2.03 4.44
CA GLU A 132 -7.48 2.35 4.80
C GLU A 132 -8.21 3.06 3.66
N ILE A 133 -9.41 2.58 3.31
CA ILE A 133 -10.26 3.21 2.30
C ILE A 133 -11.63 3.48 2.91
N ASP A 134 -12.03 4.74 2.95
CA ASP A 134 -13.35 5.19 3.38
C ASP A 134 -14.21 5.50 2.16
N LEU A 135 -15.37 4.85 2.07
CA LEU A 135 -16.34 4.98 0.98
C LEU A 135 -17.60 5.70 1.48
N ASP A 136 -18.00 6.77 0.81
CA ASP A 136 -19.27 7.45 1.06
C ASP A 136 -20.38 6.93 0.13
N GLY A 137 -21.62 6.99 0.60
CA GLY A 137 -22.82 6.67 -0.19
C GLY A 137 -22.72 5.36 -0.97
N ASP A 138 -22.81 5.40 -2.30
CA ASP A 138 -22.70 4.25 -3.20
C ASP A 138 -21.30 4.05 -3.80
N ALA A 139 -20.27 4.77 -3.32
CA ALA A 139 -18.90 4.70 -3.82
C ALA A 139 -18.35 3.27 -3.85
N ALA A 140 -17.44 3.00 -4.79
CA ALA A 140 -16.84 1.69 -4.99
C ALA A 140 -15.31 1.73 -4.95
N CYS A 141 -14.69 0.60 -4.66
CA CYS A 141 -13.26 0.43 -4.87
C CYS A 141 -12.88 -0.97 -5.34
N VAL A 142 -11.76 -1.03 -6.06
CA VAL A 142 -10.96 -2.24 -6.23
C VAL A 142 -9.68 -2.03 -5.46
N LEU A 143 -9.26 -3.02 -4.68
CA LEU A 143 -7.95 -3.09 -4.06
C LEU A 143 -7.28 -4.38 -4.52
N ALA A 144 -6.05 -4.31 -5.00
CA ALA A 144 -5.23 -5.50 -5.25
C ALA A 144 -3.80 -5.24 -4.78
N GLU A 145 -3.35 -5.99 -3.79
CA GLU A 145 -2.01 -5.86 -3.22
C GLU A 145 -1.29 -7.20 -3.24
N VAL A 146 -0.03 -7.18 -3.65
CA VAL A 146 0.84 -8.35 -3.74
C VAL A 146 1.99 -8.20 -2.76
N VAL A 147 2.35 -9.28 -2.08
CA VAL A 147 3.56 -9.37 -1.27
C VAL A 147 4.42 -10.50 -1.81
N VAL A 148 5.71 -10.21 -2.02
CA VAL A 148 6.71 -11.17 -2.48
C VAL A 148 7.81 -11.28 -1.43
N LEU A 149 8.23 -12.50 -1.16
CA LEU A 149 9.27 -12.85 -0.23
C LEU A 149 10.59 -13.00 -0.97
N GLY A 150 11.50 -12.08 -0.69
CA GLY A 150 12.88 -12.10 -1.17
C GLY A 150 13.05 -11.63 -2.61
N ARG A 151 14.32 -11.55 -2.99
CA ARG A 151 14.79 -11.22 -4.34
C ARG A 151 14.99 -12.51 -5.12
N ALA A 152 13.92 -12.98 -5.77
CA ALA A 152 13.93 -14.20 -6.59
C ALA A 152 15.08 -14.22 -7.62
N ALA A 153 15.41 -13.06 -8.22
CA ALA A 153 16.46 -12.93 -9.22
C ALA A 153 17.87 -13.32 -8.73
N ILE A 154 18.13 -13.27 -7.41
CA ILE A 154 19.42 -13.66 -6.81
C ILE A 154 19.30 -14.89 -5.91
N GLY A 155 18.15 -15.58 -5.93
CA GLY A 155 17.91 -16.77 -5.13
C GLY A 155 17.82 -16.51 -3.61
N GLU A 156 17.42 -15.31 -3.19
CA GLU A 156 17.23 -15.02 -1.77
C GLU A 156 16.09 -15.88 -1.20
N VAL A 157 16.37 -16.55 -0.09
CA VAL A 157 15.38 -17.28 0.71
C VAL A 157 15.12 -16.50 1.99
N VAL A 158 13.87 -16.14 2.22
CA VAL A 158 13.46 -15.36 3.41
C VAL A 158 13.01 -16.29 4.52
N THR A 159 13.78 -16.34 5.60
CA THR A 159 13.51 -17.15 6.80
C THR A 159 13.26 -16.31 8.05
N ASP A 160 13.64 -15.03 8.02
CA ASP A 160 13.40 -14.07 9.11
C ASP A 160 12.99 -12.74 8.49
N ALA A 161 11.70 -12.45 8.52
CA ALA A 161 11.14 -11.15 8.23
C ALA A 161 9.88 -10.96 9.07
N ARG A 162 9.51 -9.70 9.30
CA ARG A 162 8.32 -9.32 10.07
C ARG A 162 7.49 -8.35 9.26
N LEU A 163 6.25 -8.73 8.97
CA LEU A 163 5.24 -7.86 8.38
C LEU A 163 4.02 -7.84 9.29
N THR A 164 3.59 -6.66 9.70
CA THR A 164 2.24 -6.43 10.23
C THR A 164 1.48 -5.59 9.22
N ASP A 165 0.44 -6.15 8.62
CA ASP A 165 -0.27 -5.52 7.52
C ASP A 165 -1.74 -5.35 7.87
N HIS A 166 -2.16 -4.12 8.09
CA HIS A 166 -3.52 -3.77 8.44
C HIS A 166 -4.26 -3.23 7.22
N ARG A 167 -5.40 -3.84 6.89
CA ARG A 167 -6.25 -3.39 5.80
C ARG A 167 -7.66 -3.17 6.29
N MET A 168 -8.27 -2.05 5.90
CA MET A 168 -9.63 -1.69 6.31
C MET A 168 -10.32 -0.97 5.17
N ILE A 169 -11.54 -1.41 4.84
CA ILE A 169 -12.46 -0.66 4.00
C ILE A 169 -13.70 -0.37 4.84
N ARG A 170 -14.11 0.90 4.90
CA ARG A 170 -15.32 1.34 5.59
C ARG A 170 -16.28 1.94 4.59
N ARG A 171 -17.58 1.77 4.81
CA ARG A 171 -18.64 2.52 4.14
C ARG A 171 -19.38 3.36 5.16
N MET A 172 -19.43 4.68 4.97
CA MET A 172 -20.07 5.62 5.89
C MET A 172 -19.63 5.39 7.35
N GLY A 173 -18.32 5.22 7.56
CA GLY A 173 -17.71 4.95 8.86
C GLY A 173 -17.85 3.51 9.41
N ARG A 174 -18.61 2.62 8.75
CA ARG A 174 -18.80 1.23 9.17
C ARG A 174 -17.85 0.29 8.43
N PRO A 175 -17.07 -0.57 9.11
CA PRO A 175 -16.24 -1.57 8.45
C PRO A 175 -17.07 -2.49 7.55
N VAL A 176 -16.67 -2.61 6.28
CA VAL A 176 -17.21 -3.60 5.33
C VAL A 176 -16.18 -4.67 5.00
N TRP A 177 -14.90 -4.38 5.21
CA TRP A 177 -13.82 -5.37 5.23
C TRP A 177 -12.73 -4.91 6.20
N ALA A 178 -12.18 -5.85 6.95
CA ALA A 178 -11.07 -5.63 7.86
C ALA A 178 -10.19 -6.87 7.89
N GLU A 179 -8.89 -6.69 7.72
CA GLU A 179 -7.91 -7.76 7.75
C GLU A 179 -6.66 -7.29 8.51
N THR A 180 -6.05 -8.20 9.24
CA THR A 180 -4.70 -7.99 9.76
C THR A 180 -3.90 -9.26 9.55
N LEU A 181 -2.85 -9.15 8.73
CA LEU A 181 -1.88 -10.21 8.51
C LEU A 181 -0.66 -9.96 9.40
N HIS A 182 -0.25 -10.99 10.13
CA HIS A 182 1.04 -11.04 10.81
C HIS A 182 1.90 -12.11 10.16
N LEU A 183 2.95 -11.68 9.47
CA LEU A 183 4.00 -12.55 8.98
C LEU A 183 5.18 -12.45 9.95
N THR A 184 5.57 -13.59 10.50
CA THR A 184 6.63 -13.72 11.48
C THR A 184 7.62 -14.81 11.03
N PRO A 185 8.83 -14.88 11.62
CA PRO A 185 9.81 -15.91 11.26
C PRO A 185 9.26 -17.34 11.38
N ASP A 186 8.43 -17.63 12.38
CA ASP A 186 7.78 -18.92 12.57
C ASP A 186 6.79 -19.26 11.44
N VAL A 187 6.01 -18.29 10.96
CA VAL A 187 5.12 -18.47 9.81
C VAL A 187 5.92 -18.71 8.52
N LEU A 188 7.03 -18.00 8.34
CA LEU A 188 7.88 -18.10 7.14
C LEU A 188 8.53 -19.48 6.97
N VAL A 189 8.92 -20.11 8.07
CA VAL A 189 9.59 -21.43 8.04
C VAL A 189 8.62 -22.60 8.22
N ALA A 190 7.34 -22.33 8.48
CA ALA A 190 6.33 -23.37 8.64
C ALA A 190 5.98 -24.02 7.29
N ALA A 191 6.21 -25.33 7.18
CA ALA A 191 5.69 -26.15 6.10
C ALA A 191 4.22 -26.50 6.40
N SER A 192 3.29 -25.62 6.02
CA SER A 192 1.86 -25.81 6.22
C SER A 192 1.07 -25.35 4.99
N PRO A 193 0.21 -26.22 4.41
CA PRO A 193 -0.76 -25.86 3.37
C PRO A 193 -1.76 -24.78 3.78
N ALA A 194 -1.96 -24.56 5.08
CA ALA A 194 -2.80 -23.48 5.59
C ALA A 194 -2.09 -22.11 5.63
N LEU A 195 -0.78 -22.09 5.38
CA LEU A 195 0.06 -20.89 5.32
C LEU A 195 0.57 -20.73 3.88
N LEU A 196 1.88 -20.58 3.70
CA LEU A 196 2.48 -20.36 2.38
C LEU A 196 2.87 -21.65 1.65
N ASP A 197 3.12 -22.75 2.37
CA ASP A 197 3.53 -24.04 1.80
C ASP A 197 4.66 -23.94 0.73
N GLY A 198 5.65 -23.09 1.00
CA GLY A 198 6.77 -22.81 0.09
C GLY A 198 6.50 -21.74 -0.98
N ALA A 199 5.28 -21.20 -1.07
CA ALA A 199 4.99 -20.05 -1.92
C ALA A 199 5.76 -18.81 -1.44
N THR A 200 6.40 -18.12 -2.38
CA THR A 200 7.16 -16.89 -2.12
C THR A 200 6.39 -15.64 -2.51
N CYS A 201 5.11 -15.77 -2.88
CA CYS A 201 4.26 -14.66 -3.29
C CYS A 201 2.82 -14.96 -2.90
N PHE A 202 2.13 -13.97 -2.38
CA PHE A 202 0.69 -14.01 -2.14
C PHE A 202 0.07 -12.66 -2.48
N ALA A 203 -1.22 -12.69 -2.80
CA ALA A 203 -1.96 -11.50 -3.16
C ALA A 203 -3.33 -11.49 -2.50
N VAL A 204 -3.80 -10.28 -2.21
CA VAL A 204 -5.16 -10.03 -1.74
C VAL A 204 -5.82 -9.08 -2.73
N ALA A 205 -7.00 -9.45 -3.22
CA ALA A 205 -7.80 -8.63 -4.12
C ALA A 205 -9.25 -8.54 -3.62
N TRP A 206 -9.81 -7.33 -3.63
CA TRP A 206 -11.17 -7.03 -3.19
C TRP A 206 -11.84 -6.09 -4.17
N LEU A 207 -13.10 -6.39 -4.50
CA LEU A 207 -14.02 -5.50 -5.17
C LEU A 207 -15.13 -5.15 -4.17
N VAL A 208 -15.26 -3.88 -3.83
CA VAL A 208 -16.30 -3.37 -2.94
C VAL A 208 -17.15 -2.37 -3.72
N GLY A 209 -18.43 -2.66 -3.88
CA GLY A 209 -19.37 -1.82 -4.60
C GLY A 209 -20.71 -2.52 -4.77
N GLN A 210 -21.72 -1.80 -5.22
CA GLN A 210 -23.02 -2.40 -5.52
C GLN A 210 -22.90 -3.39 -6.69
N GLY A 211 -23.47 -4.59 -6.54
CA GLY A 211 -23.43 -5.63 -7.57
C GLY A 211 -22.12 -6.42 -7.65
N ALA A 212 -21.18 -6.22 -6.70
CA ALA A 212 -19.91 -6.96 -6.66
C ALA A 212 -20.11 -8.48 -6.56
N GLU A 213 -21.18 -8.92 -5.88
CA GLU A 213 -21.56 -10.31 -5.68
C GLU A 213 -21.88 -11.09 -6.97
N VAL A 214 -22.23 -10.38 -8.05
CA VAL A 214 -22.51 -10.96 -9.37
C VAL A 214 -21.49 -10.51 -10.43
N ALA A 215 -20.52 -9.68 -10.06
CA ALA A 215 -19.57 -9.07 -11.00
C ALA A 215 -18.52 -10.07 -11.51
N VAL A 216 -18.26 -11.14 -10.76
CA VAL A 216 -17.30 -12.19 -11.11
C VAL A 216 -17.93 -13.56 -10.92
N VAL A 217 -17.64 -14.48 -11.84
CA VAL A 217 -17.90 -15.91 -11.61
C VAL A 217 -17.06 -16.39 -10.41
N PRO A 218 -17.50 -17.44 -9.69
CA PRO A 218 -16.73 -17.96 -8.56
C PRO A 218 -15.27 -18.21 -8.94
N LEU A 219 -14.34 -17.55 -8.24
CA LEU A 219 -12.91 -17.80 -8.36
C LEU A 219 -12.66 -19.22 -7.82
N ARG A 220 -12.15 -20.11 -8.67
CA ARG A 220 -11.79 -21.49 -8.32
C ARG A 220 -10.28 -21.63 -8.19
#